data_AF-A0A0S9RCK2-F1
#
_entry.id   AF-A0A0S9RCK2-F1
#
_cell.length_a   1.000
_cell.length_b   1.000
_cell.length_c   1.000
_cell.angle_alpha   90.00
_cell.angle_beta   90.00
_cell.angle_gamma   90.00
#
_symmetry.space_group_name_H-M   'P 1'
#
loop_
_entity.id
_entity.type
_entity.pdbx_description
1 polymer ?
#
loop_
_entity_poly.entity_id
_entity_poly.type
_entity_poly.pdbx_seq_one_letter_code
_entity_poly.pdbx_strand_id
1 'polypeptide(L)'
;MTRGRLLALVLAPTLVLGLVIGGFVVVDARARQADVKRADDVAQKYAGEAAGFRAALVKDLEAVDAADPTDVAEVIEARGDDLPELASAPERGESGSSAYAAARQDVVTLRESWQRLGDVVDVSVDARSFVLAANRALDLNPAELAPPTVVTSGDPLRTQLLPPMRSALATFESTDAPEAATPARDAVRAALQHVVTEAERLAARLDAGQGGSFQYAEQYTAARAAVRQYADGVRADLREALDAVVADSTVVG
;
A
#
# COMPACT_ATOMS: atom_id res chain seq x y z
N MET A 1 -28.76 -33.94 82.15
CA MET A 1 -28.06 -33.85 80.84
C MET A 1 -28.75 -32.76 80.03
N THR A 2 -28.19 -31.56 80.07
CA THR A 2 -28.87 -30.31 79.70
C THR A 2 -28.62 -29.93 78.24
N ARG A 3 -29.67 -29.40 77.61
CA ARG A 3 -29.87 -29.09 76.18
C ARG A 3 -28.79 -28.23 75.47
N GLY A 4 -27.74 -27.77 76.17
CA GLY A 4 -26.68 -26.91 75.62
C GLY A 4 -25.64 -27.63 74.73
N ARG A 5 -25.45 -28.95 74.90
CA ARG A 5 -24.46 -29.71 74.10
C ARG A 5 -24.97 -30.13 72.71
N LEU A 6 -26.29 -30.17 72.49
CA LEU A 6 -26.87 -30.56 71.20
C LEU A 6 -26.94 -29.40 70.20
N LEU A 7 -27.10 -28.16 70.66
CA LEU A 7 -27.07 -26.96 69.78
C LEU A 7 -25.66 -26.65 69.25
N ALA A 8 -24.62 -26.90 70.05
CA ALA A 8 -23.23 -26.71 69.64
C ALA A 8 -22.77 -27.71 68.54
N LEU A 9 -23.40 -28.90 68.47
CA LEU A 9 -23.02 -29.95 67.51
C LEU A 9 -23.64 -29.74 66.11
N VAL A 10 -24.74 -28.98 66.00
CA VAL A 10 -25.48 -28.76 64.74
C VAL A 10 -25.13 -27.42 64.07
N LEU A 11 -24.72 -26.41 64.85
CA LEU A 11 -24.29 -25.09 64.32
C LEU A 11 -22.82 -25.03 63.91
N ALA A 12 -21.96 -25.89 64.47
CA ALA A 12 -20.55 -25.97 64.09
C ALA A 12 -20.32 -26.38 62.61
N PRO A 13 -20.99 -27.42 62.06
CA PRO A 13 -20.76 -27.82 60.66
C PRO A 13 -21.28 -26.79 59.64
N THR A 14 -22.34 -26.03 59.94
CA THR A 14 -22.88 -24.99 59.05
C THR A 14 -22.01 -23.73 59.00
N LEU A 15 -21.42 -23.32 60.12
CA LEU A 15 -20.46 -22.22 60.17
C LEU A 15 -19.15 -22.56 59.43
N VAL A 16 -18.68 -23.80 59.55
CA VAL A 16 -17.48 -24.28 58.81
C VAL A 16 -17.75 -24.39 57.31
N LEU A 17 -18.93 -24.88 56.88
CA LEU A 17 -19.30 -24.90 55.45
C LEU A 17 -19.42 -23.49 54.85
N GLY A 18 -20.03 -22.54 55.57
CA GLY A 18 -20.15 -21.15 55.09
C GLY A 18 -18.81 -20.43 54.92
N LEU A 19 -17.83 -20.74 55.77
CA LEU A 19 -16.48 -20.17 55.72
C LEU A 19 -15.64 -20.77 54.57
N VAL A 20 -15.83 -22.06 54.27
CA VAL A 20 -15.18 -22.73 53.13
C VAL A 20 -15.76 -22.24 51.80
N ILE A 21 -17.08 -22.06 51.70
CA ILE A 21 -17.74 -21.55 50.48
C ILE A 21 -17.41 -20.06 50.27
N GLY A 22 -17.45 -19.24 51.33
CA GLY A 22 -17.07 -17.82 51.25
C GLY A 22 -15.59 -17.62 50.91
N GLY A 23 -14.70 -18.46 51.44
CA GLY A 23 -13.28 -18.48 51.10
C GLY A 23 -13.03 -18.86 49.64
N PHE A 24 -13.75 -19.87 49.12
CA PHE A 24 -13.61 -20.32 47.73
C PHE A 24 -14.07 -19.26 46.72
N VAL A 25 -15.18 -18.55 46.99
CA VAL A 25 -15.69 -17.48 46.13
C VAL A 25 -14.73 -16.27 46.09
N VAL A 26 -14.11 -15.89 47.21
CA VAL A 26 -13.14 -14.78 47.24
C VAL A 26 -11.82 -15.17 46.56
N VAL A 27 -11.36 -16.42 46.72
CA VAL A 27 -10.17 -16.93 46.04
C VAL A 27 -10.42 -17.01 44.52
N ASP A 28 -11.59 -17.48 44.09
CA ASP A 28 -11.97 -17.54 42.68
C ASP A 28 -12.12 -16.13 42.07
N ALA A 29 -12.75 -15.19 42.78
CA ALA A 29 -12.84 -13.80 42.34
C ALA A 29 -11.47 -13.12 42.21
N ARG A 30 -10.55 -13.36 43.16
CA ARG A 30 -9.17 -12.87 43.09
C ARG A 30 -8.37 -13.52 41.97
N ALA A 31 -8.56 -14.82 41.73
CA ALA A 31 -7.93 -15.53 40.63
C ALA A 31 -8.41 -14.99 39.28
N ARG A 32 -9.72 -14.78 39.11
CA ARG A 32 -10.30 -14.14 37.92
C ARG A 32 -9.74 -12.74 37.69
N GLN A 33 -9.67 -11.91 38.73
CA GLN A 33 -9.11 -10.56 38.61
C GLN A 33 -7.62 -10.58 38.27
N ALA A 34 -6.85 -11.53 38.80
CA ALA A 34 -5.44 -11.70 38.46
C ALA A 34 -5.26 -12.18 37.00
N ASP A 35 -6.13 -13.05 36.49
CA ASP A 35 -6.10 -13.50 35.10
C ASP A 35 -6.43 -12.36 34.13
N VAL A 36 -7.46 -11.56 34.41
CA VAL A 36 -7.81 -10.36 33.62
C VAL A 36 -6.65 -9.36 33.63
N LYS A 37 -6.07 -9.07 34.79
CA LYS A 37 -4.92 -8.17 34.89
C LYS A 37 -3.73 -8.65 34.06
N ARG A 38 -3.44 -9.95 34.04
CA ARG A 38 -2.37 -10.49 33.18
C ARG A 38 -2.67 -10.29 31.69
N ALA A 39 -3.92 -10.47 31.28
CA ALA A 39 -4.33 -10.20 29.90
C ALA A 39 -4.21 -8.70 29.55
N ASP A 40 -4.56 -7.81 30.48
CA ASP A 40 -4.35 -6.36 30.33
C ASP A 40 -2.86 -6.01 30.22
N ASP A 41 -2.01 -6.59 31.06
CA ASP A 41 -0.55 -6.37 31.03
C ASP A 41 0.06 -6.84 29.69
N VAL A 42 -0.42 -7.98 29.15
CA VAL A 42 -0.02 -8.49 27.83
C VAL A 42 -0.48 -7.56 26.72
N ALA A 43 -1.72 -7.08 26.76
CA ALA A 43 -2.26 -6.12 25.80
C ALA A 43 -1.47 -4.79 25.82
N GLN A 44 -1.11 -4.31 27.02
CA GLN A 44 -0.30 -3.11 27.18
C GLN A 44 1.10 -3.28 26.62
N LYS A 45 1.74 -4.44 26.83
CA LYS A 45 3.05 -4.74 26.25
C LYS A 45 3.00 -4.73 24.72
N TYR A 46 2.00 -5.40 24.14
CA TYR A 46 1.79 -5.40 22.69
C TYR A 46 1.58 -3.98 22.15
N ALA A 47 0.75 -3.16 22.81
CA ALA A 47 0.51 -1.78 22.38
C ALA A 47 1.82 -0.94 22.36
N GLY A 48 2.70 -1.16 23.35
CA GLY A 48 4.02 -0.53 23.38
C GLY A 48 4.93 -1.00 22.25
N GLU A 49 4.94 -2.30 21.95
CA GLU A 49 5.70 -2.89 20.83
C GLU A 49 5.19 -2.37 19.48
N ALA A 50 3.87 -2.32 19.28
CA ALA A 50 3.26 -1.82 18.06
C ALA A 50 3.49 -0.31 17.86
N ALA A 51 3.43 0.49 18.93
CA ALA A 51 3.82 1.90 18.86
C ALA A 51 5.31 2.07 18.52
N GLY A 52 6.19 1.24 19.10
CA GLY A 52 7.61 1.23 18.78
C GLY A 52 7.90 0.85 17.32
N PHE A 53 7.22 -0.17 16.80
CA PHE A 53 7.28 -0.60 15.41
C PHE A 53 6.86 0.53 14.46
N ARG A 54 5.68 1.13 14.68
CA ARG A 54 5.17 2.24 13.85
C ARG A 54 6.11 3.45 13.86
N ALA A 55 6.65 3.82 15.02
CA ALA A 55 7.59 4.92 15.13
C ALA A 55 8.93 4.64 14.42
N ALA A 56 9.42 3.40 14.48
CA ALA A 56 10.62 2.99 13.78
C ALA A 56 10.40 2.99 12.26
N LEU A 57 9.25 2.49 11.78
CA LEU A 57 8.86 2.53 10.38
C LEU A 57 8.82 3.97 9.85
N VAL A 58 8.15 4.89 10.56
CA VAL A 58 8.10 6.32 10.16
C VAL A 58 9.51 6.89 10.04
N LYS A 59 10.38 6.62 11.01
CA LYS A 59 11.76 7.10 10.99
C LYS A 59 12.57 6.56 9.81
N ASP A 60 12.40 5.28 9.47
CA ASP A 60 13.09 4.68 8.34
C ASP A 60 12.57 5.24 7.00
N LEU A 61 11.25 5.46 6.90
CA LEU A 61 10.61 6.09 5.74
C LEU A 61 11.03 7.57 5.58
N GLU A 62 11.24 8.30 6.67
CA GLU A 62 11.79 9.67 6.65
C GLU A 62 13.27 9.72 6.20
N ALA A 63 13.99 8.60 6.34
CA ALA A 63 15.39 8.51 5.93
C ALA A 63 15.56 8.18 4.43
N VAL A 64 14.49 7.77 3.76
CA VAL A 64 14.47 7.45 2.32
C VAL A 64 13.52 8.38 1.56
N ASP A 65 13.52 8.32 0.23
CA ASP A 65 12.49 9.01 -0.55
C ASP A 65 11.19 8.19 -0.51
N ALA A 66 10.25 8.56 0.35
CA ALA A 66 8.94 7.89 0.43
C ALA A 66 8.10 7.98 -0.86
N ALA A 67 8.52 8.78 -1.86
CA ALA A 67 7.93 8.78 -3.19
C ALA A 67 8.60 7.79 -4.16
N ASP A 68 9.72 7.19 -3.78
CA ASP A 68 10.40 6.11 -4.50
C ASP A 68 9.91 4.74 -3.98
N PRO A 69 9.10 4.00 -4.76
CA PRO A 69 8.57 2.72 -4.32
C PRO A 69 9.64 1.65 -4.12
N THR A 70 10.81 1.78 -4.74
CA THR A 70 11.93 0.85 -4.54
C THR A 70 12.55 1.03 -3.15
N ASP A 71 12.79 2.27 -2.74
CA ASP A 71 13.32 2.56 -1.41
C ASP A 71 12.32 2.14 -0.31
N VAL A 72 11.03 2.37 -0.55
CA VAL A 72 9.97 1.93 0.38
C VAL A 72 9.90 0.40 0.47
N ALA A 73 10.11 -0.33 -0.63
CA ALA A 73 10.17 -1.79 -0.64
C ALA A 73 11.30 -2.32 0.26
N GLU A 74 12.49 -1.73 0.18
CA GLU A 74 13.63 -2.13 1.02
C GLU A 74 13.35 -1.93 2.52
N VAL A 75 12.69 -0.81 2.88
CA VAL A 75 12.28 -0.55 4.26
C VAL A 75 11.27 -1.58 4.76
N ILE A 76 10.27 -1.92 3.94
CA ILE A 76 9.24 -2.91 4.29
C ILE A 76 9.86 -4.30 4.44
N GLU A 77 10.70 -4.72 3.49
CA GLU A 77 11.36 -6.03 3.56
C GLU A 77 12.20 -6.15 4.84
N ALA A 78 12.98 -5.13 5.17
CA ALA A 78 13.81 -5.11 6.38
C ALA A 78 13.00 -5.18 7.69
N ARG A 79 11.72 -4.78 7.66
CA ARG A 79 10.83 -4.71 8.83
C ARG A 79 9.81 -5.83 8.91
N GLY A 80 9.67 -6.65 7.87
CA GLY A 80 8.65 -7.71 7.81
C GLY A 80 8.74 -8.69 8.97
N ASP A 81 9.94 -8.99 9.44
CA ASP A 81 10.20 -9.91 10.57
C ASP A 81 10.00 -9.24 11.94
N ASP A 82 9.90 -7.91 12.00
CA ASP A 82 9.75 -7.12 13.24
C ASP A 82 8.28 -6.88 13.63
N LEU A 83 7.32 -7.48 12.90
CA LEU A 83 5.91 -7.27 13.19
C LEU A 83 5.57 -7.73 14.63
N PRO A 84 4.93 -6.88 15.44
CA PRO A 84 4.62 -7.20 16.83
C PRO A 84 3.58 -8.32 16.91
N GLU A 85 3.75 -9.21 17.88
CA GLU A 85 2.83 -10.32 18.13
C GLU A 85 2.19 -10.19 19.51
N LEU A 86 0.90 -10.50 19.59
CA LEU A 86 0.22 -10.58 20.89
C LEU A 86 0.53 -11.94 21.53
N ALA A 87 1.23 -11.91 22.67
CA ALA A 87 1.47 -13.09 23.47
C ALA A 87 0.17 -13.67 24.04
N SER A 88 0.17 -14.97 24.36
CA SER A 88 -0.99 -15.62 25.00
C SER A 88 -1.17 -15.18 26.46
N ALA A 89 -2.41 -15.19 26.93
CA ALA A 89 -2.76 -14.95 28.32
C ALA A 89 -3.67 -16.09 28.87
N PRO A 90 -3.92 -16.18 30.19
CA PRO A 90 -4.86 -17.16 30.71
C PRO A 90 -6.25 -16.98 30.09
N GLU A 91 -6.91 -18.07 29.68
CA GLU A 91 -8.21 -18.07 28.97
C GLU A 91 -9.31 -17.22 29.66
N ARG A 92 -9.37 -17.28 31.00
CA ARG A 92 -10.29 -16.45 31.80
C ARG A 92 -9.98 -14.96 31.72
N GLY A 93 -8.70 -14.60 31.56
CA GLY A 93 -8.26 -13.24 31.34
C GLY A 93 -8.54 -12.77 29.92
N GLU A 94 -8.25 -13.60 28.91
CA GLU A 94 -8.53 -13.28 27.50
C GLU A 94 -10.00 -12.98 27.23
N SER A 95 -10.90 -13.78 27.85
CA SER A 95 -12.35 -13.59 27.74
C SER A 95 -12.90 -12.44 28.59
N GLY A 96 -12.17 -12.03 29.64
CA GLY A 96 -12.59 -11.00 30.58
C GLY A 96 -11.96 -9.62 30.37
N SER A 97 -10.93 -9.50 29.53
CA SER A 97 -10.20 -8.26 29.27
C SER A 97 -10.63 -7.64 27.94
N SER A 98 -11.20 -6.43 28.00
CA SER A 98 -11.48 -5.63 26.80
C SER A 98 -10.19 -5.13 26.13
N ALA A 99 -9.13 -4.90 26.90
CA ALA A 99 -7.83 -4.48 26.37
C ALA A 99 -7.19 -5.59 25.52
N TYR A 100 -7.24 -6.84 25.98
CA TYR A 100 -6.76 -7.98 25.22
C TYR A 100 -7.57 -8.23 23.94
N ALA A 101 -8.90 -8.06 24.00
CA ALA A 101 -9.75 -8.12 22.81
C ALA A 101 -9.40 -7.03 21.78
N ALA A 102 -9.16 -5.79 22.23
CA ALA A 102 -8.73 -4.70 21.37
C ALA A 102 -7.34 -4.96 20.76
N ALA A 103 -6.38 -5.44 21.56
CA ALA A 103 -5.05 -5.82 21.06
C ALA A 103 -5.11 -6.93 20.02
N ARG A 104 -5.97 -7.94 20.21
CA ARG A 104 -6.21 -8.99 19.19
C ARG A 104 -6.73 -8.42 17.88
N GLN A 105 -7.63 -7.45 17.95
CA GLN A 105 -8.15 -6.79 16.75
C GLN A 105 -7.07 -5.95 16.06
N ASP A 106 -6.26 -5.21 16.83
CA ASP A 106 -5.14 -4.43 16.28
C ASP A 106 -4.10 -5.32 15.59
N VAL A 107 -3.77 -6.50 16.13
CA VAL A 107 -2.87 -7.46 15.45
C VAL A 107 -3.39 -7.83 14.07
N VAL A 108 -4.69 -8.11 13.95
CA VAL A 108 -5.31 -8.46 12.67
C VAL A 108 -5.22 -7.28 11.71
N THR A 109 -5.66 -6.10 12.16
CA THR A 109 -5.65 -4.87 11.34
C THR A 109 -4.24 -4.48 10.91
N LEU A 110 -3.26 -4.50 11.80
CA LEU A 110 -1.87 -4.18 11.47
C LEU A 110 -1.30 -5.17 10.45
N ARG A 111 -1.56 -6.48 10.60
CA ARG A 111 -1.10 -7.49 9.64
C ARG A 111 -1.74 -7.32 8.27
N GLU A 112 -3.05 -7.06 8.22
CA GLU A 112 -3.78 -6.79 6.96
C GLU A 112 -3.27 -5.52 6.27
N SER A 113 -3.07 -4.43 7.02
CA SER A 113 -2.48 -3.19 6.49
C SER A 113 -1.06 -3.42 5.98
N TRP A 114 -0.24 -4.21 6.69
CA TRP A 114 1.12 -4.53 6.28
C TRP A 114 1.16 -5.34 4.98
N GLN A 115 0.32 -6.36 4.86
CA GLN A 115 0.20 -7.15 3.63
C GLN A 115 -0.23 -6.29 2.45
N ARG A 116 -1.26 -5.45 2.65
CA ARG A 116 -1.72 -4.52 1.61
C ARG A 116 -0.64 -3.52 1.21
N LEU A 117 0.14 -3.03 2.16
CA LEU A 117 1.27 -2.14 1.87
C LEU A 117 2.30 -2.85 0.98
N GLY A 118 2.64 -4.12 1.27
CA GLY A 118 3.49 -4.94 0.40
C GLY A 118 2.96 -5.04 -1.02
N ASP A 119 1.69 -5.42 -1.19
CA ASP A 119 1.05 -5.55 -2.51
C ASP A 119 1.07 -4.22 -3.29
N VAL A 120 0.78 -3.10 -2.63
CA VAL A 120 0.77 -1.77 -3.26
C VAL A 120 2.18 -1.33 -3.66
N VAL A 121 3.20 -1.67 -2.87
CA VAL A 121 4.59 -1.35 -3.18
C VAL A 121 5.07 -2.14 -4.39
N ASP A 122 4.78 -3.43 -4.47
CA ASP A 122 5.10 -4.25 -5.64
C ASP A 122 4.48 -3.67 -6.91
N VAL A 123 3.18 -3.32 -6.87
CA VAL A 123 2.49 -2.65 -7.98
C VAL A 123 3.13 -1.30 -8.32
N SER A 124 3.59 -0.56 -7.31
CA SER A 124 4.21 0.75 -7.49
C SER A 124 5.59 0.66 -8.14
N VAL A 125 6.37 -0.39 -7.84
CA VAL A 125 7.65 -0.68 -8.49
C VAL A 125 7.45 -0.98 -9.98
N ASP A 126 6.47 -1.81 -10.32
CA ASP A 126 6.12 -2.08 -11.71
C ASP A 126 5.61 -0.82 -12.44
N ALA A 127 4.74 -0.05 -11.78
CA ALA A 127 4.22 1.20 -12.30
C ALA A 127 5.33 2.21 -12.62
N ARG A 128 6.38 2.30 -11.79
CA ARG A 128 7.54 3.17 -12.02
C ARG A 128 8.20 2.85 -13.35
N SER A 129 8.45 1.57 -13.62
CA SER A 129 9.09 1.12 -14.86
C SER A 129 8.27 1.50 -16.09
N PHE A 130 6.95 1.28 -16.04
CA PHE A 130 6.02 1.69 -17.08
C PHE A 130 6.02 3.22 -17.30
N VAL A 131 5.90 4.01 -16.23
CA VAL A 131 5.85 5.49 -16.31
C VAL A 131 7.14 6.04 -16.90
N LEU A 132 8.30 5.48 -16.53
CA LEU A 132 9.60 5.88 -17.11
C LEU A 132 9.66 5.58 -18.61
N ALA A 133 9.20 4.40 -19.05
CA ALA A 133 9.14 4.06 -20.46
C ALA A 133 8.18 4.97 -21.25
N ALA A 134 7.00 5.25 -20.69
CA ALA A 134 6.02 6.15 -21.28
C ALA A 134 6.58 7.57 -21.45
N ASN A 135 7.22 8.12 -20.42
CA ASN A 135 7.83 9.44 -20.48
C ASN A 135 8.95 9.49 -21.51
N ARG A 136 9.86 8.50 -21.54
CA ARG A 136 10.91 8.42 -22.57
C ARG A 136 10.34 8.40 -23.99
N ALA A 137 9.27 7.67 -24.22
CA ALA A 137 8.62 7.60 -25.53
C ALA A 137 7.97 8.95 -25.91
N LEU A 138 7.33 9.63 -24.94
CA LEU A 138 6.67 10.92 -25.13
C LEU A 138 7.61 12.13 -25.12
N ASP A 139 8.86 11.96 -24.68
CA ASP A 139 9.91 12.99 -24.71
C ASP A 139 10.59 13.12 -26.06
N LEU A 140 10.39 12.15 -26.96
CA LEU A 140 10.74 12.33 -28.36
C LEU A 140 9.86 13.42 -28.95
N ASN A 141 10.44 14.57 -29.26
CA ASN A 141 9.75 15.69 -29.86
C ASN A 141 9.74 15.54 -31.39
N PRO A 142 8.58 15.29 -32.03
CA PRO A 142 8.51 15.18 -33.49
C PRO A 142 9.01 16.42 -34.23
N ALA A 143 8.91 17.61 -33.64
CA ALA A 143 9.42 18.84 -34.24
C ALA A 143 10.96 18.94 -34.23
N GLU A 144 11.63 18.33 -33.25
CA GLU A 144 13.11 18.30 -33.21
C GLU A 144 13.69 17.22 -34.12
N LEU A 145 12.91 16.17 -34.39
CA LEU A 145 13.27 15.08 -35.30
C LEU A 145 12.99 15.40 -36.77
N ALA A 146 12.08 16.34 -37.04
CA ALA A 146 11.81 16.83 -38.38
C ALA A 146 12.86 17.89 -38.80
N PRO A 147 13.19 18.01 -40.09
CA PRO A 147 14.14 19.02 -40.55
C PRO A 147 13.66 20.45 -40.19
N PRO A 148 14.56 21.36 -39.80
CA PRO A 148 14.20 22.74 -39.43
C PRO A 148 13.82 23.61 -40.65
N THR A 149 13.93 23.07 -41.88
CA THR A 149 13.68 23.78 -43.13
C THR A 149 12.38 23.32 -43.79
N VAL A 150 11.82 24.15 -44.68
CA VAL A 150 10.69 23.75 -45.54
C VAL A 150 11.07 22.49 -46.30
N VAL A 151 10.33 21.42 -46.04
CA VAL A 151 10.54 20.11 -46.67
C VAL A 151 9.76 20.08 -47.98
N THR A 152 10.42 19.84 -49.10
CA THR A 152 9.79 19.79 -50.44
C THR A 152 9.57 18.37 -50.95
N SER A 153 10.02 17.36 -50.19
CA SER A 153 9.81 15.93 -50.45
C SER A 153 9.54 15.19 -49.14
N GLY A 154 8.98 13.99 -49.23
CA GLY A 154 8.71 13.14 -48.07
C GLY A 154 9.93 12.43 -47.49
N ASP A 155 11.06 12.42 -48.20
CA ASP A 155 12.28 11.69 -47.82
C ASP A 155 12.82 12.01 -46.42
N PRO A 156 12.88 13.27 -45.99
CA PRO A 156 13.35 13.58 -44.64
C PRO A 156 12.43 13.04 -43.55
N LEU A 157 11.11 13.00 -43.77
CA LEU A 157 10.18 12.37 -42.82
C LEU A 157 10.44 10.86 -42.73
N ARG A 158 10.71 10.19 -43.85
CA ARG A 158 10.97 8.75 -43.88
C ARG A 158 12.33 8.35 -43.30
N THR A 159 13.31 9.22 -43.39
CA THR A 159 14.70 8.93 -42.99
C THR A 159 15.05 9.44 -41.59
N GLN A 160 14.44 10.55 -41.15
CA GLN A 160 14.81 11.22 -39.88
C GLN A 160 13.72 11.09 -38.81
N LEU A 161 12.43 11.19 -39.18
CA LEU A 161 11.33 11.18 -38.21
C LEU A 161 10.74 9.78 -37.99
N LEU A 162 10.36 9.07 -39.06
CA LEU A 162 9.65 7.79 -38.94
C LEU A 162 10.46 6.69 -38.22
N PRO A 163 11.77 6.51 -38.47
CA PRO A 163 12.54 5.47 -37.80
C PRO A 163 12.58 5.60 -36.27
N PRO A 164 12.96 6.76 -35.66
CA PRO A 164 12.95 6.89 -34.21
C PRO A 164 11.54 6.78 -33.62
N MET A 165 10.51 7.32 -34.28
CA MET A 165 9.13 7.22 -33.81
C MET A 165 8.61 5.77 -33.77
N ARG A 166 8.89 4.99 -34.83
CA ARG A 166 8.54 3.56 -34.85
C ARG A 166 9.33 2.75 -33.83
N SER A 167 10.61 3.07 -33.64
CA SER A 167 11.44 2.44 -32.62
C SER A 167 10.87 2.71 -31.23
N ALA A 168 10.49 3.95 -30.93
CA ALA A 168 9.92 4.33 -29.65
C ALA A 168 8.59 3.64 -29.36
N LEU A 169 7.72 3.55 -30.37
CA LEU A 169 6.47 2.79 -30.28
C LEU A 169 6.76 1.31 -29.96
N ALA A 170 7.65 0.66 -30.71
CA ALA A 170 7.97 -0.75 -30.48
C ALA A 170 8.59 -1.00 -29.09
N THR A 171 9.52 -0.14 -28.65
CA THR A 171 10.12 -0.23 -27.31
C THR A 171 9.06 -0.02 -26.22
N PHE A 172 8.19 0.97 -26.35
CA PHE A 172 7.11 1.20 -25.41
C PHE A 172 6.13 0.01 -25.35
N GLU A 173 5.77 -0.56 -26.50
CA GLU A 173 4.84 -1.70 -26.56
C GLU A 173 5.40 -2.98 -25.93
N SER A 174 6.73 -3.14 -25.95
CA SER A 174 7.43 -4.23 -25.27
C SER A 174 7.60 -4.04 -23.75
N THR A 175 7.26 -2.85 -23.23
CA THR A 175 7.31 -2.62 -21.78
C THR A 175 6.07 -3.21 -21.13
N ASP A 176 6.27 -4.01 -20.09
CA ASP A 176 5.17 -4.53 -19.27
C ASP A 176 4.42 -3.38 -18.61
N ALA A 177 3.09 -3.49 -18.61
CA ALA A 177 2.20 -2.50 -18.06
C ALA A 177 1.21 -3.19 -17.12
N PRO A 178 1.08 -2.75 -15.87
CA PRO A 178 0.02 -3.22 -14.99
C PRO A 178 -1.35 -3.02 -15.64
N GLU A 179 -2.33 -3.88 -15.31
CA GLU A 179 -3.67 -3.80 -15.90
C GLU A 179 -4.32 -2.41 -15.71
N ALA A 180 -4.14 -1.82 -14.53
CA ALA A 180 -4.60 -0.47 -14.19
C ALA A 180 -3.98 0.63 -15.08
N ALA A 181 -2.83 0.39 -15.71
CA ALA A 181 -2.15 1.32 -16.61
C ALA A 181 -2.72 1.30 -18.04
N THR A 182 -3.66 0.41 -18.37
CA THR A 182 -4.21 0.23 -19.73
C THR A 182 -4.66 1.55 -20.38
N PRO A 183 -5.42 2.45 -19.70
CA PRO A 183 -5.81 3.72 -20.30
C PRO A 183 -4.62 4.62 -20.67
N ALA A 184 -3.60 4.68 -19.81
CA ALA A 184 -2.38 5.42 -20.08
C ALA A 184 -1.58 4.79 -21.22
N ARG A 185 -1.48 3.46 -21.25
CA ARG A 185 -0.81 2.70 -22.32
C ARG A 185 -1.44 2.98 -23.68
N ASP A 186 -2.76 2.91 -23.75
CA ASP A 186 -3.48 3.14 -24.99
C ASP A 186 -3.35 4.59 -25.47
N ALA A 187 -3.37 5.56 -24.55
CA ALA A 187 -3.15 6.96 -24.88
C ALA A 187 -1.74 7.22 -25.46
N VAL A 188 -0.69 6.65 -24.85
CA VAL A 188 0.69 6.75 -25.35
C VAL A 188 0.81 6.08 -26.71
N ARG A 189 0.30 4.85 -26.86
CA ARG A 189 0.28 4.14 -28.15
C ARG A 189 -0.41 4.98 -29.22
N ALA A 190 -1.59 5.50 -28.94
CA ALA A 190 -2.35 6.31 -29.88
C ALA A 190 -1.59 7.58 -30.29
N ALA A 191 -0.92 8.26 -29.35
CA ALA A 191 -0.13 9.45 -29.66
C ALA A 191 1.07 9.17 -30.57
N LEU A 192 1.83 8.10 -30.29
CA LEU A 192 2.97 7.69 -31.12
C LEU A 192 2.51 7.22 -32.50
N GLN A 193 1.47 6.40 -32.55
CA GLN A 193 0.90 5.90 -33.80
C GLN A 193 0.34 7.04 -34.67
N HIS A 194 -0.30 8.04 -34.06
CA HIS A 194 -0.81 9.22 -34.75
C HIS A 194 0.32 9.98 -35.46
N VAL A 195 1.46 10.19 -34.80
CA VAL A 195 2.64 10.83 -35.42
C VAL A 195 3.15 10.00 -36.61
N VAL A 196 3.28 8.67 -36.45
CA VAL A 196 3.73 7.79 -37.54
C VAL A 196 2.79 7.89 -38.75
N THR A 197 1.48 7.75 -38.53
CA THR A 197 0.48 7.82 -39.61
C THR A 197 0.42 9.18 -40.28
N GLU A 198 0.46 10.27 -39.52
CA GLU A 198 0.40 11.62 -40.09
C GLU A 198 1.70 12.00 -40.82
N ALA A 199 2.85 11.58 -40.32
CA ALA A 199 4.13 11.77 -41.01
C ALA A 199 4.18 11.00 -42.35
N GLU A 200 3.64 9.78 -42.41
CA GLU A 200 3.51 9.01 -43.66
C GLU A 200 2.59 9.72 -44.67
N ARG A 201 1.44 10.20 -44.21
CA ARG A 201 0.50 10.97 -45.05
C ARG A 201 1.12 12.27 -45.55
N LEU A 202 1.84 12.99 -44.70
CA LEU A 202 2.54 14.21 -45.10
C LEU A 202 3.64 13.90 -46.12
N ALA A 203 4.42 12.85 -45.91
CA ALA A 203 5.46 12.43 -46.86
C ALA A 203 4.88 12.13 -48.25
N ALA A 204 3.76 11.39 -48.31
CA ALA A 204 3.08 11.09 -49.58
C ALA A 204 2.54 12.35 -50.28
N ARG A 205 2.02 13.33 -49.52
CA ARG A 205 1.56 14.62 -50.07
C ARG A 205 2.71 15.44 -50.64
N LEU A 206 3.82 15.54 -49.90
CA LEU A 206 5.01 16.26 -50.34
C LEU A 206 5.58 15.68 -51.64
N ASP A 207 5.62 14.35 -51.77
CA ASP A 207 6.06 13.69 -53.00
C ASP A 207 5.13 13.97 -54.20
N ALA A 208 3.84 14.21 -53.93
CA ALA A 208 2.87 14.65 -54.93
C ALA A 208 2.93 16.16 -55.23
N GLY A 209 3.91 16.89 -54.69
CA GLY A 209 4.04 18.34 -54.83
C GLY A 209 3.03 19.14 -54.01
N GLN A 210 2.35 18.51 -53.04
CA GLN A 210 1.37 19.16 -52.17
C GLN A 210 2.02 19.54 -50.84
N GLY A 211 1.80 20.78 -50.39
CA GLY A 211 2.22 21.21 -49.06
C GLY A 211 1.31 20.64 -47.95
N GLY A 212 1.78 20.77 -46.71
CA GLY A 212 0.98 20.42 -45.55
C GLY A 212 1.71 20.61 -44.22
N SER A 213 0.96 20.46 -43.15
CA SER A 213 1.45 20.33 -41.79
C SER A 213 0.74 19.15 -41.13
N PHE A 214 1.31 18.61 -40.06
CA PHE A 214 0.59 17.70 -39.18
C PHE A 214 0.59 18.25 -37.75
N GLN A 215 -0.49 17.98 -37.02
CA GLN A 215 -0.66 18.39 -35.64
C GLN A 215 -0.60 17.14 -34.75
N TYR A 216 0.21 17.20 -33.70
CA TYR A 216 0.42 16.09 -32.77
C TYR A 216 0.37 16.51 -31.29
N ALA A 217 0.36 17.82 -31.03
CA ALA A 217 0.48 18.38 -29.68
C ALA A 217 -0.69 17.96 -28.77
N GLU A 218 -1.90 17.88 -29.32
CA GLU A 218 -3.09 17.46 -28.58
C GLU A 218 -2.98 16.00 -28.10
N GLN A 219 -2.57 15.09 -28.99
CA GLN A 219 -2.40 13.67 -28.68
C GLN A 219 -1.29 13.46 -27.64
N TYR A 220 -0.17 14.18 -27.77
CA TYR A 220 0.91 14.13 -26.78
C TYR A 220 0.47 14.71 -25.43
N THR A 221 -0.28 15.80 -25.43
CA THR A 221 -0.80 16.41 -24.20
C THR A 221 -1.75 15.46 -23.48
N ALA A 222 -2.66 14.82 -24.21
CA ALA A 222 -3.57 13.82 -23.68
C ALA A 222 -2.82 12.60 -23.12
N ALA A 223 -1.84 12.06 -23.85
CA ALA A 223 -1.02 10.94 -23.39
C ALA A 223 -0.21 11.30 -22.13
N ARG A 224 0.43 12.47 -22.10
CA ARG A 224 1.15 12.97 -20.91
C ARG A 224 0.23 13.20 -19.72
N ALA A 225 -1.02 13.60 -19.95
CA ALA A 225 -2.01 13.74 -18.89
C ALA A 225 -2.43 12.37 -18.34
N ALA A 226 -2.68 11.38 -19.19
CA ALA A 226 -3.04 10.03 -18.78
C ALA A 226 -1.91 9.34 -18.00
N VAL A 227 -0.65 9.48 -18.44
CA VAL A 227 0.52 8.94 -17.71
C VAL A 227 0.66 9.59 -16.34
N ARG A 228 0.49 10.92 -16.25
CA ARG A 228 0.53 11.64 -14.96
C ARG A 228 -0.61 11.20 -14.03
N GLN A 229 -1.83 11.11 -14.54
CA GLN A 229 -2.97 10.66 -13.75
C GLN A 229 -2.75 9.26 -13.18
N TYR A 230 -2.21 8.33 -13.98
CA TYR A 230 -1.85 7.00 -13.50
C TYR A 230 -0.77 7.05 -12.41
N ALA A 231 0.32 7.79 -12.65
CA ALA A 231 1.41 7.93 -11.69
C ALA A 231 0.96 8.57 -10.36
N ASP A 232 0.07 9.55 -10.43
CA ASP A 232 -0.48 10.22 -9.24
C ASP A 232 -1.44 9.30 -8.47
N GLY A 233 -2.20 8.45 -9.17
CA GLY A 233 -3.02 7.40 -8.55
C GLY A 233 -2.16 6.41 -7.76
N VAL A 234 -1.10 5.87 -8.38
CA VAL A 234 -0.15 4.94 -7.73
C VAL A 234 0.49 5.57 -6.48
N ARG A 235 0.91 6.84 -6.56
CA ARG A 235 1.44 7.57 -5.39
C ARG A 235 0.40 7.77 -4.29
N ALA A 236 -0.86 7.96 -4.66
CA ALA A 236 -1.95 8.11 -3.69
C ALA A 236 -2.22 6.78 -2.98
N ASP A 237 -2.28 5.68 -3.73
CA ASP A 237 -2.47 4.33 -3.18
C ASP A 237 -1.34 3.95 -2.23
N LEU A 238 -0.09 4.23 -2.60
CA LEU A 238 1.08 4.02 -1.74
C LEU A 238 0.99 4.81 -0.44
N ARG A 239 0.62 6.10 -0.53
CA ARG A 239 0.43 6.94 0.66
C ARG A 239 -0.69 6.42 1.56
N GLU A 240 -1.83 6.05 0.99
CA GLU A 240 -2.96 5.49 1.74
C GLU A 240 -2.57 4.21 2.47
N ALA A 241 -1.82 3.32 1.81
CA ALA A 241 -1.36 2.07 2.40
C ALA A 241 -0.35 2.31 3.54
N LEU A 242 0.57 3.27 3.36
CA LEU A 242 1.51 3.68 4.41
C LEU A 242 0.78 4.27 5.61
N ASP A 243 -0.17 5.19 5.38
CA ASP A 243 -0.97 5.81 6.42
C ASP A 243 -1.77 4.75 7.21
N ALA A 244 -2.28 3.71 6.54
CA ALA A 244 -3.03 2.62 7.18
C ALA A 244 -2.19 1.73 8.12
N VAL A 245 -0.87 1.63 7.89
CA VAL A 245 0.06 0.91 8.79
C VAL A 245 0.47 1.78 9.97
N VAL A 246 0.74 3.06 9.70
CA VAL A 246 1.21 4.03 10.70
C VAL A 246 0.08 4.51 11.61
N ALA A 247 -1.18 4.47 11.14
CA ALA A 247 -2.34 4.83 11.94
C ALA A 247 -2.44 4.00 13.23
N ASP A 248 -2.68 4.70 14.33
CA ASP A 248 -3.01 4.07 15.61
C ASP A 248 -4.49 3.67 15.58
N SER A 249 -4.76 2.37 15.72
CA SER A 249 -6.13 1.83 15.72
C SER A 249 -6.90 2.14 17.00
N THR A 250 -6.27 2.76 18.00
CA THR A 250 -6.91 3.12 19.29
C THR A 250 -7.93 4.26 19.21
N VAL A 251 -8.19 4.82 18.03
CA VAL A 251 -9.11 5.98 17.84
C VAL A 251 -10.58 5.58 17.60
N VAL A 252 -10.94 4.29 17.56
CA VAL A 252 -12.37 3.89 17.48
C VAL A 252 -12.88 3.51 18.87
N GLY A 253 -13.25 4.54 19.64
CA GLY A 253 -14.02 4.43 20.89
C GLY A 253 -15.52 4.47 20.66
#